data_AF-A0A9P9YZM1-F1
#
_entry.id   AF-A0A9P9YZM1-F1
#
_cell.length_a   1.000
_cell.length_b   1.000
_cell.length_c   1.000
_cell.angle_alpha   90.00
_cell.angle_beta   90.00
_cell.angle_gamma   90.00
#
_symmetry.space_group_name_H-M   'P 1'
#
loop_
_entity.id
_entity.type
_entity.pdbx_description
1 polymer ?
#
loop_
_entity_poly.entity_id
_entity_poly.type
_entity_poly.pdbx_seq_one_letter_code
_entity_poly.pdbx_strand_id
1 'polypeptide(L)'
;MDKCPLMVKPEYTMRTIRHRHCRPDIKTIESYYHEYICCPGQGNVLPNEEICGQRPPTNRVMNGKQAELNEFPWMALILYQNRITLKPKPKIICAGSLINHRYVLTAAHCVSIGYFPPDAEVKAVRLGEHDRSSDPDYIKLLNGKWHWAPPHLEVDVEEIIKHEYFNSNFQNDIALLRLQLPVR
;
A
#
# COMPACT_ATOMS: atom_id res chain seq x y z
N MET A 1 -18.74 -13.79 6.50
CA MET A 1 -17.79 -14.93 6.47
C MET A 1 -17.08 -14.88 5.14
N ASP A 2 -15.95 -14.16 5.09
CA ASP A 2 -15.13 -14.03 3.88
C ASP A 2 -14.34 -15.33 3.70
N LYS A 3 -14.89 -16.27 2.92
CA LYS A 3 -14.17 -17.50 2.56
C LYS A 3 -13.53 -17.33 1.19
N CYS A 4 -12.21 -17.33 1.16
CA CYS A 4 -11.40 -17.56 -0.03
C CYS A 4 -10.61 -18.88 0.15
N PRO A 5 -10.89 -19.94 -0.62
CA PRO A 5 -9.98 -21.08 -0.75
C PRO A 5 -8.91 -20.84 -1.84
N LEU A 6 -7.68 -21.27 -1.58
CA LEU A 6 -6.54 -21.23 -2.51
C LEU A 6 -6.39 -22.51 -3.37
N MET A 7 -5.61 -22.35 -4.44
CA MET A 7 -5.31 -23.24 -5.58
C MET A 7 -5.00 -24.73 -5.28
N VAL A 8 -5.40 -25.65 -6.18
CA VAL A 8 -4.51 -26.72 -6.72
C VAL A 8 -5.02 -27.31 -8.06
N LYS A 9 -4.06 -27.66 -8.96
CA LYS A 9 -3.96 -28.63 -10.10
C LYS A 9 -5.18 -29.47 -10.61
N PRO A 10 -5.09 -30.05 -11.83
CA PRO A 10 -6.24 -30.50 -12.58
C PRO A 10 -6.66 -31.89 -12.10
N GLU A 11 -7.74 -31.96 -11.35
CA GLU A 11 -8.78 -32.96 -11.53
C GLU A 11 -9.86 -32.73 -10.45
N TYR A 12 -11.12 -32.82 -10.88
CA TYR A 12 -12.35 -32.84 -10.09
C TYR A 12 -13.01 -31.52 -9.63
N THR A 13 -14.07 -31.19 -10.39
CA THR A 13 -15.36 -30.57 -10.00
C THR A 13 -15.40 -29.16 -9.40
N MET A 14 -16.06 -28.26 -10.14
CA MET A 14 -16.37 -26.88 -9.78
C MET A 14 -17.08 -26.76 -8.43
N ARG A 15 -16.51 -25.99 -7.48
CA ARG A 15 -17.22 -25.48 -6.30
C ARG A 15 -17.48 -23.98 -6.47
N THR A 16 -18.71 -23.56 -6.16
CA THR A 16 -19.25 -22.21 -6.43
C THR A 16 -18.43 -21.09 -5.77
N ILE A 17 -18.01 -20.09 -6.55
CA ILE A 17 -17.42 -18.82 -6.07
C ILE A 17 -18.56 -17.83 -5.80
N ARG A 18 -18.59 -17.22 -4.60
CA ARG A 18 -19.68 -16.30 -4.21
C ARG A 18 -19.27 -14.82 -4.03
N HIS A 19 -17.99 -14.44 -3.94
CA HIS A 19 -17.53 -13.05 -3.67
C HIS A 19 -16.33 -12.58 -4.56
N ARG A 20 -16.12 -11.25 -4.60
CA ARG A 20 -15.38 -10.32 -5.52
C ARG A 20 -14.11 -10.81 -6.26
N HIS A 21 -14.02 -10.46 -7.55
CA HIS A 21 -12.85 -10.63 -8.43
C HIS A 21 -12.30 -9.28 -8.94
N CYS A 22 -10.98 -9.15 -9.03
CA CYS A 22 -10.27 -8.07 -9.70
C CYS A 22 -9.11 -8.73 -10.51
N ARG A 23 -8.98 -8.44 -11.82
CA ARG A 23 -8.13 -9.17 -12.80
C ARG A 23 -7.44 -8.16 -13.74
N PRO A 24 -6.35 -8.48 -14.50
CA PRO A 24 -5.37 -9.58 -14.41
C PRO A 24 -3.93 -9.12 -14.08
N ASP A 25 -3.07 -10.05 -13.69
CA ASP A 25 -1.63 -9.94 -13.90
C ASP A 25 -1.36 -9.97 -15.43
N ILE A 26 -0.84 -8.87 -15.99
CA ILE A 26 -0.57 -8.73 -17.43
C ILE A 26 0.81 -9.29 -17.81
N LYS A 27 1.58 -9.89 -16.88
CA LYS A 27 2.92 -10.41 -17.22
C LYS A 27 2.98 -11.82 -17.81
N THR A 28 1.88 -12.56 -17.90
CA THR A 28 1.89 -13.92 -18.47
C THR A 28 1.06 -14.05 -19.74
N ILE A 29 1.56 -13.50 -20.85
CA ILE A 29 1.07 -13.86 -22.19
C ILE A 29 1.47 -15.30 -22.59
N GLU A 30 2.24 -16.04 -21.79
CA GLU A 30 2.66 -17.41 -22.13
C GLU A 30 2.47 -18.48 -21.04
N SER A 31 1.54 -18.32 -20.09
CA SER A 31 1.15 -19.48 -19.28
C SER A 31 -0.31 -19.47 -18.87
N TYR A 32 -0.91 -20.66 -18.95
CA TYR A 32 -2.33 -20.96 -18.70
C TYR A 32 -2.73 -20.86 -17.21
N TYR A 33 -2.07 -20.01 -16.43
CA TYR A 33 -2.27 -19.83 -15.00
C TYR A 33 -2.66 -18.38 -14.70
N HIS A 34 -3.86 -18.18 -14.16
CA HIS A 34 -4.25 -16.90 -13.58
C HIS A 34 -4.11 -17.00 -12.07
N GLU A 35 -3.19 -16.22 -11.51
CA GLU A 35 -3.13 -16.03 -10.07
C GLU A 35 -4.25 -15.07 -9.66
N TYR A 36 -5.16 -15.54 -8.80
CA TYR A 36 -6.29 -14.74 -8.34
C TYR A 36 -6.01 -14.24 -6.93
N ILE A 37 -5.99 -12.91 -6.75
CA ILE A 37 -5.88 -12.25 -5.45
C ILE A 37 -7.30 -11.91 -4.95
N CYS A 38 -7.61 -12.20 -3.70
CA CYS A 38 -8.93 -11.87 -3.12
C CYS A 38 -9.05 -10.36 -2.91
N CYS A 39 -10.07 -9.73 -3.51
CA CYS A 39 -10.34 -8.32 -3.26
C CYS A 39 -10.90 -8.16 -1.82
N PRO A 40 -10.41 -7.20 -1.03
CA PRO A 40 -10.93 -6.90 0.30
C PRO A 40 -12.44 -6.59 0.33
N GLY A 41 -12.97 -6.47 1.55
CA GLY A 41 -14.32 -6.01 1.87
C GLY A 41 -14.74 -4.68 1.22
N GLN A 42 -15.87 -4.07 1.62
CA GLN A 42 -16.14 -2.68 1.23
C GLN A 42 -14.98 -1.79 1.71
N GLY A 43 -14.18 -1.25 0.78
CA GLY A 43 -12.97 -0.49 1.11
C GLY A 43 -13.22 0.92 1.65
N ASN A 44 -14.47 1.37 1.73
CA ASN A 44 -14.84 2.69 2.23
C ASN A 44 -15.23 2.69 3.72
N VAL A 45 -15.06 1.58 4.43
CA VAL A 45 -15.45 1.44 5.84
C VAL A 45 -14.20 1.42 6.70
N LEU A 46 -14.22 2.14 7.81
CA LEU A 46 -13.12 2.08 8.78
C LEU A 46 -13.05 0.70 9.43
N PRO A 47 -11.85 0.14 9.62
CA PRO A 47 -11.66 -1.11 10.33
C PRO A 47 -12.09 -0.99 11.79
N ASN A 48 -12.45 -2.11 12.41
CA ASN A 48 -12.61 -2.19 13.87
C ASN A 48 -11.23 -2.29 14.54
N GLU A 49 -11.19 -2.11 15.86
CA GLU A 49 -9.94 -2.19 16.65
C GLU A 49 -9.28 -3.58 16.63
N GLU A 50 -10.03 -4.63 16.26
CA GLU A 50 -9.49 -5.99 16.16
C GLU A 50 -8.58 -6.17 14.95
N ILE A 51 -8.77 -5.37 13.89
CA ILE A 51 -8.03 -5.50 12.62
C ILE A 51 -7.14 -4.31 12.30
N CYS A 52 -7.30 -3.16 12.98
CA CYS A 52 -6.42 -1.99 12.83
C CYS A 52 -5.43 -1.85 13.99
N GLY A 53 -4.34 -1.11 13.76
CA GLY A 53 -3.33 -0.83 14.79
C GLY A 53 -2.54 -2.05 15.28
N GLN A 54 -2.78 -3.23 14.69
CA GLN A 54 -2.07 -4.46 15.00
C GLN A 54 -0.63 -4.38 14.51
N ARG A 55 0.31 -4.52 15.44
CA ARG A 55 1.75 -4.58 15.15
C ARG A 55 2.42 -5.62 16.04
N PRO A 56 3.58 -6.16 15.64
CA PRO A 56 4.41 -6.97 16.53
C PRO A 56 4.66 -6.25 17.87
N PRO A 57 4.67 -6.96 19.01
CA PRO A 57 4.97 -6.35 20.30
C PRO A 57 6.38 -5.77 20.30
N THR A 58 6.53 -4.46 20.56
CA THR A 58 7.86 -3.82 20.64
C THR A 58 8.04 -3.04 21.93
N ASN A 59 9.27 -3.05 22.45
CA ASN A 59 9.66 -2.27 23.62
C ASN A 59 9.60 -0.76 23.30
N ARG A 60 9.33 0.06 24.32
CA ARG A 60 9.34 1.53 24.17
C ARG A 60 10.70 1.99 23.64
N VAL A 61 10.69 2.69 22.51
CA VAL A 61 11.90 3.19 21.85
C VAL A 61 12.30 4.51 22.48
N MET A 62 13.55 4.63 22.93
CA MET A 62 14.20 5.93 23.18
C MET A 62 15.20 6.18 22.03
N ASN A 63 15.28 7.43 21.56
CA ASN A 63 16.19 7.92 20.50
C ASN A 63 16.02 7.42 19.06
N GLY A 64 14.90 6.76 18.73
CA GLY A 64 14.65 6.26 17.37
C GLY A 64 15.56 5.09 17.00
N LYS A 65 14.99 4.01 16.50
CA LYS A 65 15.73 2.86 15.98
C LYS A 65 15.20 2.53 14.60
N GLN A 66 16.01 1.85 13.78
CA GLN A 66 15.50 1.24 12.56
C GLN A 66 14.29 0.38 12.91
N ALA A 67 13.19 0.56 12.18
CA ALA A 67 11.99 -0.23 12.38
C ALA A 67 12.31 -1.71 12.15
N GLU A 68 11.59 -2.61 12.80
CA GLU A 68 11.67 -4.02 12.46
C GLU A 68 10.83 -4.30 11.20
N LEU A 69 11.15 -5.39 10.49
CA LEU A 69 10.37 -5.82 9.33
C LEU A 69 8.90 -5.98 9.73
N ASN A 70 7.99 -5.31 9.03
CA ASN A 70 6.55 -5.26 9.32
C ASN A 70 6.15 -4.66 10.69
N GLU A 71 7.00 -3.85 11.34
CA GLU A 71 6.63 -3.20 12.62
C GLU A 71 5.47 -2.21 12.48
N PHE A 72 5.36 -1.55 11.32
CA PHE A 72 4.31 -0.56 11.05
C PHE A 72 3.65 -0.85 9.69
N PRO A 73 2.76 -1.85 9.62
CA PRO A 73 2.21 -2.36 8.36
C PRO A 73 1.33 -1.35 7.61
N TRP A 74 0.84 -0.32 8.29
CA TRP A 74 0.06 0.77 7.68
C TRP A 74 0.93 1.83 7.01
N MET A 75 2.26 1.78 7.11
CA MET A 75 3.13 2.77 6.49
C MET A 75 2.99 2.75 4.97
N ALA A 76 2.77 3.93 4.41
CA ALA A 76 2.62 4.14 2.98
C ALA A 76 3.69 5.11 2.47
N LEU A 77 4.41 4.73 1.42
CA LEU A 77 5.30 5.62 0.69
C LEU A 77 4.55 6.20 -0.52
N ILE A 78 4.51 7.53 -0.63
CA ILE A 78 3.84 8.20 -1.74
C ILE A 78 4.81 8.36 -2.89
N LEU A 79 4.44 7.83 -4.05
CA LEU A 79 5.24 7.84 -5.27
C LEU A 79 4.79 8.97 -6.19
N TYR A 80 5.76 9.76 -6.63
CA TYR A 80 5.56 10.89 -7.52
C TYR A 80 6.11 10.59 -8.91
N GLN A 81 5.49 11.18 -9.92
CA GLN A 81 6.00 11.19 -11.29
C GLN A 81 5.99 12.61 -11.85
N ASN A 82 6.67 12.79 -12.98
CA ASN A 82 6.53 13.98 -13.80
C ASN A 82 5.25 13.87 -14.64
N ARG A 83 4.36 14.87 -14.56
CA ARG A 83 3.05 14.88 -15.22
C ARG A 83 3.06 14.88 -16.75
N ILE A 84 4.19 15.21 -17.37
CA ILE A 84 4.34 15.31 -18.84
C ILE A 84 5.08 14.08 -19.38
N THR A 85 6.23 13.77 -18.78
CA THR A 85 7.13 12.70 -19.23
C THR A 85 6.81 11.35 -18.60
N LEU A 86 5.93 11.32 -17.58
CA LEU A 86 5.58 10.13 -16.79
C LEU A 86 6.79 9.46 -16.12
N LYS A 87 7.92 10.16 -16.03
CA LYS A 87 9.13 9.66 -15.38
C LYS A 87 8.98 9.73 -13.86
N PRO A 88 9.39 8.69 -13.12
CA PRO A 88 9.38 8.71 -11.65
C PRO A 88 10.20 9.88 -11.08
N LYS A 89 9.74 10.42 -9.94
CA LYS A 89 10.42 11.45 -9.17
C LYS A 89 10.83 10.93 -7.78
N PRO A 90 11.81 10.00 -7.70
CA PRO A 90 12.15 9.29 -6.46
C PRO A 90 12.77 10.18 -5.38
N LYS A 91 13.19 11.40 -5.72
CA LYS A 91 13.74 12.40 -4.79
C LYS A 91 12.67 13.08 -3.94
N ILE A 92 11.41 13.05 -4.37
CA ILE A 92 10.29 13.57 -3.58
C ILE A 92 9.91 12.49 -2.58
N ILE A 93 9.82 12.85 -1.30
CA ILE A 93 9.52 11.92 -0.22
C ILE A 93 8.36 12.48 0.59
N CYS A 94 7.26 11.75 0.60
CA CYS A 94 6.12 11.93 1.49
C CYS A 94 5.62 10.55 1.92
N ALA A 95 4.96 10.50 3.07
CA ALA A 95 4.41 9.29 3.64
C ALA A 95 2.91 9.42 3.91
N GLY A 96 2.27 8.31 4.19
CA GLY A 96 0.90 8.24 4.66
C GLY A 96 0.68 7.04 5.56
N SER A 97 -0.57 6.87 5.97
CA SER A 97 -1.03 5.72 6.74
C SER A 97 -2.25 5.10 6.06
N LEU A 98 -2.21 3.80 5.80
CA LEU A 98 -3.36 3.04 5.34
C LEU A 98 -4.40 2.98 6.47
N ILE A 99 -5.55 3.61 6.26
CA ILE A 99 -6.61 3.73 7.29
C ILE A 99 -7.76 2.74 7.10
N ASN A 100 -7.87 2.16 5.91
CA ASN A 100 -8.75 1.04 5.59
C ASN A 100 -8.24 0.38 4.29
N HIS A 101 -8.99 -0.56 3.74
CA HIS A 101 -8.57 -1.26 2.52
C HIS A 101 -8.48 -0.37 1.26
N ARG A 102 -8.87 0.91 1.26
CA ARG A 102 -8.86 1.73 0.03
C ARG A 102 -8.32 3.14 0.20
N TYR A 103 -8.08 3.59 1.43
CA TYR A 103 -7.70 4.97 1.70
C TYR A 103 -6.40 5.03 2.47
N VAL A 104 -5.55 5.94 2.01
CA VAL A 104 -4.33 6.35 2.70
C VAL A 104 -4.51 7.79 3.17
N LEU A 105 -4.33 7.99 4.46
CA LEU A 105 -4.29 9.31 5.08
C LEU A 105 -2.90 9.91 4.92
N THR A 106 -2.80 11.16 4.51
CA THR A 106 -1.54 11.89 4.36
C THR A 106 -1.74 13.39 4.65
N ALA A 107 -0.68 14.18 4.48
CA ALA A 107 -0.72 15.62 4.60
C ALA A 107 -1.21 16.27 3.30
N ALA A 108 -1.91 17.40 3.41
CA ALA A 108 -2.38 18.17 2.26
C ALA A 108 -1.23 18.79 1.45
N HIS A 109 -0.14 19.17 2.10
CA HIS A 109 1.04 19.70 1.40
C HIS A 109 1.70 18.63 0.53
N CYS A 110 1.62 17.34 0.91
CA CYS A 110 2.16 16.24 0.12
C CYS A 110 1.47 16.11 -1.25
N VAL A 111 0.24 16.59 -1.38
CA VAL A 111 -0.58 16.47 -2.60
C VAL A 111 -0.84 17.82 -3.27
N SER A 112 -0.26 18.90 -2.75
CA SER A 112 -0.51 20.26 -3.22
C SER A 112 0.57 20.77 -4.16
N ILE A 113 0.13 21.49 -5.20
CA ILE A 113 1.02 22.22 -6.11
C ILE A 113 1.73 23.33 -5.32
N GLY A 114 3.03 23.53 -5.60
CA GLY A 114 3.83 24.61 -5.01
C GLY A 114 4.75 24.20 -3.86
N TYR A 115 4.56 23.01 -3.28
CA TYR A 115 5.48 22.43 -2.28
C TYR A 115 6.56 21.54 -2.90
N PHE A 116 6.32 21.08 -4.13
CA PHE A 116 7.23 20.29 -4.94
C PHE A 116 7.40 20.93 -6.33
N PRO A 117 8.37 20.48 -7.14
CA PRO A 117 8.50 20.94 -8.52
C PRO A 117 7.14 20.93 -9.26
N PRO A 118 6.81 21.95 -10.05
CA PRO A 118 5.46 22.17 -10.59
C PRO A 118 4.99 21.09 -11.57
N ASP A 119 5.93 20.29 -12.07
CA ASP A 119 5.73 19.14 -12.93
C ASP A 119 5.54 17.83 -12.15
N ALA A 120 5.63 17.83 -10.81
CA ALA A 120 5.41 16.66 -9.98
C ALA A 120 3.91 16.43 -9.70
N GLU A 121 3.48 15.17 -9.80
CA GLU A 121 2.14 14.72 -9.41
C GLU A 121 2.23 13.40 -8.65
N VAL A 122 1.27 13.15 -7.76
CA VAL A 122 1.13 11.87 -7.07
C VAL A 122 0.65 10.83 -8.08
N LYS A 123 1.36 9.70 -8.16
CA LYS A 123 1.05 8.59 -9.06
C LYS A 123 0.44 7.41 -8.31
N ALA A 124 1.16 6.91 -7.33
CA ALA A 124 0.84 5.66 -6.66
C ALA A 124 1.24 5.71 -5.18
N VAL A 125 0.77 4.73 -4.43
CA VAL A 125 1.23 4.44 -3.08
C VAL A 125 1.91 3.08 -3.05
N ARG A 126 3.07 3.00 -2.41
CA ARG A 126 3.76 1.76 -2.10
C ARG A 126 3.47 1.35 -0.65
N LEU A 127 3.02 0.12 -0.45
CA LEU A 127 2.67 -0.50 0.84
C LEU A 127 3.53 -1.75 1.10
N GLY A 128 3.74 -2.09 2.37
CA GLY A 128 4.55 -3.26 2.76
C GLY A 128 6.06 -3.10 2.53
N GLU A 129 6.50 -1.88 2.23
CA GLU A 129 7.91 -1.54 2.02
C GLU A 129 8.66 -1.40 3.36
N HIS A 130 9.88 -1.92 3.43
CA HIS A 130 10.77 -1.76 4.57
C HIS A 130 12.12 -1.15 4.17
N ASP A 131 12.77 -1.68 3.13
CA ASP A 131 14.04 -1.17 2.61
C ASP A 131 13.92 -0.86 1.11
N ARG A 132 13.91 0.44 0.78
CA ARG A 132 13.78 0.95 -0.59
C ARG A 132 14.88 0.49 -1.56
N SER A 133 15.93 -0.15 -1.07
CA SER A 133 17.03 -0.71 -1.87
C SER A 133 16.88 -2.21 -2.18
N SER A 134 15.89 -2.89 -1.58
CA SER A 134 15.58 -4.30 -1.81
C SER A 134 14.10 -4.56 -2.06
N ASP A 135 13.81 -5.59 -2.87
CA ASP A 135 12.46 -6.13 -3.01
C ASP A 135 12.56 -7.56 -3.59
N PRO A 136 12.04 -8.60 -2.91
CA PRO A 136 11.45 -8.59 -1.57
C PRO A 136 12.48 -8.31 -0.48
N ASP A 137 12.01 -7.72 0.62
CA ASP A 137 12.81 -7.50 1.83
C ASP A 137 13.09 -8.81 2.57
N TYR A 138 14.24 -8.88 3.23
CA TYR A 138 14.63 -10.06 4.00
C TYR A 138 15.45 -9.73 5.25
N ILE A 139 15.30 -10.56 6.28
CA ILE A 139 16.05 -10.47 7.53
C ILE A 139 16.68 -11.81 7.90
N LYS A 140 17.80 -11.76 8.62
CA LYS A 140 18.43 -12.97 9.18
C LYS A 140 17.94 -13.16 10.61
N LEU A 141 17.29 -14.29 10.87
CA LEU A 141 16.82 -14.67 12.20
C LEU A 141 17.99 -15.11 13.10
N LEU A 142 17.77 -15.11 14.42
CA LEU A 142 18.78 -15.52 15.42
C LEU A 142 19.30 -16.95 15.21
N ASN A 143 18.48 -17.84 14.64
CA ASN A 143 18.85 -19.22 14.31
C ASN A 143 19.65 -19.33 12.99
N GLY A 144 20.04 -18.22 12.38
CA GLY A 144 20.79 -18.15 11.14
C GLY A 144 19.97 -18.31 9.86
N LYS A 145 18.65 -18.58 9.97
CA LYS A 145 17.75 -18.73 8.83
C LYS A 145 17.33 -17.36 8.27
N TRP A 146 17.19 -17.28 6.95
CA TRP A 146 16.63 -16.11 6.28
C TRP A 146 15.10 -16.14 6.29
N HIS A 147 14.50 -15.00 6.58
CA HIS A 147 13.06 -14.76 6.49
C HIS A 147 12.79 -13.68 5.44
N TRP A 148 11.93 -13.98 4.48
CA TRP A 148 11.58 -13.09 3.37
C TRP A 148 10.19 -12.50 3.61
N ALA A 149 10.04 -11.19 3.47
CA ALA A 149 8.73 -10.56 3.35
C ALA A 149 8.13 -10.84 1.97
N PRO A 150 6.80 -10.76 1.83
CA PRO A 150 6.19 -10.56 0.52
C PRO A 150 6.75 -9.30 -0.15
N PRO A 151 6.79 -9.23 -1.49
CA PRO A 151 7.14 -8.01 -2.20
C PRO A 151 6.23 -6.84 -1.82
N HIS A 152 6.75 -5.62 -1.90
CA HIS A 152 5.92 -4.44 -1.68
C HIS A 152 4.84 -4.32 -2.77
N LEU A 153 3.73 -3.67 -2.42
CA LEU A 153 2.61 -3.45 -3.33
C LEU A 153 2.57 -1.99 -3.76
N GLU A 154 2.58 -1.72 -5.06
CA GLU A 154 2.31 -0.40 -5.61
C GLU A 154 0.88 -0.33 -6.17
N VAL A 155 0.09 0.64 -5.70
CA VAL A 155 -1.28 0.87 -6.17
C VAL A 155 -1.45 2.31 -6.61
N ASP A 156 -1.95 2.50 -7.82
CA ASP A 156 -2.26 3.81 -8.37
C ASP A 156 -3.31 4.56 -7.51
N VAL A 157 -3.19 5.88 -7.48
CA VAL A 157 -4.16 6.76 -6.83
C VAL A 157 -5.27 7.11 -7.83
N GLU A 158 -6.51 6.78 -7.46
CA GLU A 158 -7.73 7.09 -8.23
C GLU A 158 -8.18 8.53 -7.99
N GLU A 159 -8.12 9.00 -6.73
CA GLU A 159 -8.64 10.29 -6.32
C GLU A 159 -7.82 10.87 -5.16
N ILE A 160 -7.61 12.18 -5.19
CA ILE A 160 -6.95 12.94 -4.14
C ILE A 160 -7.98 13.88 -3.52
N ILE A 161 -8.26 13.69 -2.23
CA ILE A 161 -9.23 14.49 -1.48
C ILE A 161 -8.45 15.31 -0.46
N LYS A 162 -8.14 16.55 -0.82
CA LYS A 162 -7.49 17.51 0.07
C LYS A 162 -8.53 18.19 0.95
N HIS A 163 -8.20 18.48 2.20
CA HIS A 163 -9.07 19.28 3.04
C HIS A 163 -9.36 20.65 2.44
N GLU A 164 -10.65 21.03 2.37
CA GLU A 164 -11.12 22.24 1.69
C GLU A 164 -10.50 23.53 2.26
N TYR A 165 -10.24 23.53 3.57
CA TYR A 165 -9.63 24.66 4.29
C TYR A 165 -8.11 24.56 4.47
N PHE A 166 -7.42 23.71 3.70
CA PHE A 166 -5.95 23.71 3.69
C PHE A 166 -5.40 25.02 3.13
N ASN A 167 -4.41 25.61 3.79
CA ASN A 167 -3.82 26.88 3.36
C ASN A 167 -2.29 26.91 3.49
N SER A 168 -1.68 28.02 3.04
CA SER A 168 -0.22 28.22 3.02
C SER A 168 0.43 28.24 4.41
N ASN A 169 -0.35 28.43 5.48
CA ASN A 169 0.13 28.38 6.86
C ASN A 169 0.06 26.96 7.45
N PHE A 170 -0.15 25.93 6.61
CA PHE A 170 -0.30 24.52 7.00
C PHE A 170 -1.47 24.26 7.98
N GLN A 171 -2.47 25.15 8.02
CA GLN A 171 -3.70 24.84 8.72
C GLN A 171 -4.48 23.79 7.94
N ASN A 172 -5.07 22.83 8.65
CA ASN A 172 -5.80 21.70 8.06
C ASN A 172 -4.95 20.90 7.06
N ASP A 173 -3.69 20.63 7.40
CA ASP A 173 -2.74 19.89 6.57
C ASP A 173 -3.04 18.38 6.57
N ILE A 174 -4.17 18.02 5.94
CA ILE A 174 -4.69 16.66 5.89
C ILE A 174 -5.33 16.38 4.52
N ALA A 175 -5.07 15.19 3.99
CA ALA A 175 -5.64 14.72 2.74
C ALA A 175 -5.83 13.21 2.75
N LEU A 176 -6.74 12.72 1.90
CA LEU A 176 -6.95 11.31 1.63
C LEU A 176 -6.54 10.99 0.20
N LEU A 177 -5.83 9.88 0.02
CA LEU A 177 -5.60 9.25 -1.26
C LEU A 177 -6.52 8.03 -1.36
N ARG A 178 -7.41 8.03 -2.34
CA ARG A 178 -8.23 6.86 -2.66
C ARG A 178 -7.44 5.99 -3.65
N LEU A 179 -7.19 4.74 -3.25
CA LEU A 179 -6.49 3.76 -4.08
C LEU A 179 -7.43 3.22 -5.17
N GLN A 180 -6.87 3.00 -6.37
CA GLN A 180 -7.58 2.43 -7.52
C GLN A 180 -8.12 1.04 -7.23
N LEU A 181 -7.38 0.24 -6.45
CA LEU A 181 -7.78 -1.09 -6.03
C LEU A 181 -7.71 -1.21 -4.50
N PRO A 182 -8.67 -1.93 -3.87
CA PRO A 182 -8.57 -2.19 -2.45
C PRO A 182 -7.41 -3.16 -2.13
N VAL A 183 -6.76 -2.93 -0.99
CA VAL A 183 -5.58 -3.67 -0.49
C VAL A 183 -5.86 -4.36 0.84
N ARG A 184 -5.12 -5.43 1.14
CA ARG A 184 -5.18 -6.18 2.42
C ARG A 184 -3.78 -6.56 2.87
#